data_AF-A0A9X9EQ41-F1
#
_entry.id   AF-A0A9X9EQ41-F1
#
_cell.length_a   1.000
_cell.length_b   1.000
_cell.length_c   1.000
_cell.angle_alpha   90.00
_cell.angle_beta   90.00
_cell.angle_gamma   90.00
#
_symmetry.space_group_name_H-M   'P 1'
#
loop_
_entity.id
_entity.type
_entity.pdbx_description
1 polymer ?
#
loop_
_entity_poly.entity_id
_entity_poly.type
_entity_poly.pdbx_seq_one_letter_code
_entity_poly.pdbx_strand_id
1 'polypeptide(L)'
;MKLPYSLENVSKEDETITSKLNDDVTLIENIDDNGAVHELIMVGQGEGTDIVLSMGLLIGMTNPDLSQKDVGQVLKDLRLFDESYKYQKNETKVEKNTIRYNLKYDQDAGLIFSVSKVN
;
A
#
# COMPACT_ATOMS: atom_id res chain seq x y z
N MET A 1 -17.16 1.99 -18.09
CA MET A 1 -15.97 2.74 -17.63
C MET A 1 -14.83 1.73 -17.51
N LYS A 2 -13.86 1.75 -18.43
CA LYS A 2 -12.65 0.90 -18.32
C LYS A 2 -11.71 1.60 -17.36
N LEU A 3 -11.40 0.97 -16.24
CA LEU A 3 -10.38 1.46 -15.32
C LEU A 3 -9.00 1.34 -16.03
N PRO A 4 -8.13 2.36 -15.96
CA PRO A 4 -6.88 2.40 -16.70
C PRO A 4 -5.77 1.65 -15.95
N TYR A 5 -5.99 0.39 -15.60
CA TYR A 5 -4.92 -0.46 -15.08
C TYR A 5 -4.63 -1.58 -16.08
N SER A 6 -3.34 -1.81 -16.33
CA SER A 6 -2.81 -2.92 -17.11
C SER A 6 -1.98 -3.75 -16.14
N LEU A 7 -2.39 -4.99 -15.86
CA LEU A 7 -1.58 -5.92 -15.06
C LEU A 7 -0.43 -6.40 -15.94
N GLU A 8 0.70 -5.71 -15.88
CA GLU A 8 1.89 -6.08 -16.65
C GLU A 8 2.89 -6.81 -15.74
N ASN A 9 3.34 -7.97 -16.21
CA ASN A 9 4.35 -8.85 -15.59
C ASN A 9 4.00 -9.36 -14.19
N VAL A 10 3.13 -10.37 -14.15
CA VAL A 10 2.97 -11.22 -12.97
C VAL A 10 4.13 -12.22 -12.92
N SER A 11 5.15 -11.96 -12.09
CA SER A 11 6.12 -12.97 -11.70
C SER A 11 5.65 -13.64 -10.41
N LYS A 12 5.42 -14.96 -10.46
CA LYS A 12 5.14 -15.77 -9.29
C LYS A 12 6.41 -16.51 -8.90
N GLU A 13 7.02 -16.08 -7.80
CA GLU A 13 7.97 -16.88 -7.04
C GLU A 13 7.18 -17.53 -5.89
N ASP A 14 7.61 -18.67 -5.36
CA ASP A 14 6.76 -19.61 -4.61
C ASP A 14 5.86 -18.99 -3.51
N GLU A 15 6.25 -17.85 -2.94
CA GLU A 15 5.55 -17.14 -1.84
C GLU A 15 5.17 -15.67 -2.19
N THR A 16 5.43 -15.20 -3.42
CA THR A 16 5.23 -13.79 -3.79
C THR A 16 4.65 -13.62 -5.19
N ILE A 17 3.60 -12.81 -5.30
CA ILE A 17 3.05 -12.33 -6.57
C ILE A 17 3.39 -10.84 -6.72
N THR A 18 4.13 -10.49 -7.76
CA THR A 18 4.41 -9.08 -8.10
C THR A 18 3.57 -8.66 -9.29
N SER A 19 2.87 -7.53 -9.18
CA SER A 19 2.03 -6.95 -10.23
C SER A 19 2.35 -5.47 -10.43
N LYS A 20 2.72 -5.06 -11.64
CA LYS A 20 2.81 -3.64 -11.99
C LYS A 20 1.41 -3.11 -12.31
N LEU A 21 0.94 -2.09 -11.59
CA LEU A 21 -0.40 -1.52 -11.77
C LEU A 21 -0.40 -0.40 -12.83
N ASN A 22 0.62 0.44 -12.79
CA ASN A 22 0.96 1.47 -13.76
C ASN A 22 2.48 1.71 -13.70
N ASP A 23 2.99 2.74 -14.39
CA ASP A 23 4.42 3.04 -14.41
C ASP A 23 5.01 3.43 -13.04
N ASP A 24 4.17 3.96 -12.15
CA ASP A 24 4.59 4.51 -10.87
C ASP A 24 4.29 3.59 -9.68
N VAL A 25 3.45 2.56 -9.86
CA VAL A 25 2.93 1.72 -8.77
C VAL A 25 3.11 0.24 -9.07
N THR A 26 3.86 -0.42 -8.20
CA THR A 26 3.98 -1.89 -8.15
C THR A 26 3.32 -2.39 -6.88
N LEU A 27 2.55 -3.47 -6.99
CA LEU A 27 1.94 -4.19 -5.87
C LEU A 27 2.60 -5.56 -5.73
N ILE A 28 2.97 -5.91 -4.51
CA ILE A 28 3.58 -7.18 -4.15
C ILE A 28 2.65 -7.83 -3.13
N GLU A 29 2.22 -9.05 -3.39
CA GLU A 29 1.36 -9.85 -2.53
C GLU A 29 2.19 -11.00 -1.95
N ASN A 30 2.33 -11.02 -0.63
CA ASN A 30 2.99 -12.10 0.09
C ASN A 30 1.93 -13.13 0.53
N ILE A 31 2.16 -14.37 0.15
CA ILE A 31 1.18 -15.46 0.23
C ILE A 31 1.74 -16.57 1.12
N ASP A 32 0.90 -17.10 2.00
CA ASP A 32 1.26 -18.25 2.81
C ASP A 32 1.19 -19.58 2.02
N ASP A 33 1.65 -20.67 2.65
CA ASP A 33 1.61 -22.03 2.08
C ASP A 33 0.19 -22.48 1.65
N ASN A 34 -0.86 -21.85 2.20
CA ASN A 34 -2.25 -22.16 1.89
C ASN A 34 -2.81 -21.32 0.75
N GLY A 35 -2.01 -20.41 0.17
CA GLY A 35 -2.45 -19.51 -0.89
C GLY A 35 -3.17 -18.26 -0.37
N ALA A 36 -3.17 -17.98 0.93
CA ALA A 36 -3.79 -16.80 1.51
C ALA A 36 -2.81 -15.62 1.56
N VAL A 37 -3.26 -14.46 1.08
CA VAL A 37 -2.49 -13.21 1.18
C VAL A 37 -2.45 -12.76 2.64
N HIS A 38 -1.25 -12.65 3.21
CA HIS A 38 -1.05 -12.19 4.58
C HIS A 38 -0.47 -10.77 4.65
N GLU A 39 0.17 -10.31 3.58
CA GLU A 39 0.70 -8.95 3.46
C GLU A 39 0.61 -8.45 2.01
N LEU A 40 0.25 -7.17 1.86
CA LEU A 40 0.31 -6.43 0.61
C LEU A 40 1.34 -5.31 0.76
N ILE A 41 2.26 -5.20 -0.19
CA ILE A 41 3.28 -4.14 -0.24
C ILE A 41 3.11 -3.38 -1.55
N MET A 42 2.83 -2.09 -1.46
CA MET A 42 2.82 -1.16 -2.57
C MET A 42 4.14 -0.39 -2.60
N VAL A 43 4.81 -0.42 -3.75
CA VAL A 43 5.98 0.41 -4.04
C VAL A 43 5.57 1.48 -5.04
N GLY A 44 5.69 2.75 -4.62
CA GLY A 44 5.37 3.93 -5.40
C GLY A 44 6.62 4.74 -5.76
N GLN A 45 6.89 4.93 -7.05
CA GLN A 45 7.99 5.76 -7.55
C GLN A 45 7.42 6.84 -8.47
N GLY A 46 7.69 8.12 -8.18
CA GLY A 46 7.21 9.25 -8.99
C GLY A 46 6.35 10.25 -8.22
N GLU A 47 5.77 11.20 -8.95
CA GLU A 47 4.77 12.16 -8.43
C GLU A 47 3.38 11.62 -8.76
N GLY A 48 2.46 11.50 -7.81
CA GLY A 48 1.19 10.93 -8.23
C GLY A 48 0.06 10.96 -7.23
N THR A 49 -1.02 11.62 -7.67
CA THR A 49 -2.39 11.33 -7.22
C THR A 49 -2.70 9.82 -7.27
N ASP A 50 -2.08 9.08 -8.20
CA ASP A 50 -2.25 7.63 -8.35
C ASP A 50 -1.68 6.83 -7.18
N ILE A 51 -0.58 7.27 -6.56
CA ILE A 51 -0.01 6.63 -5.36
C ILE A 51 -0.99 6.81 -4.20
N VAL A 52 -1.50 8.03 -3.99
CA VAL A 52 -2.46 8.34 -2.92
C VAL A 52 -3.79 7.60 -3.14
N LEU A 53 -4.25 7.53 -4.38
CA LEU A 53 -5.47 6.80 -4.75
C LEU A 53 -5.30 5.30 -4.49
N SER A 54 -4.18 4.72 -4.94
CA SER A 54 -3.85 3.31 -4.72
C SER A 54 -3.80 2.96 -3.24
N MET A 55 -3.15 3.79 -2.41
CA MET A 55 -3.16 3.61 -0.95
C MET A 55 -4.57 3.64 -0.37
N GLY A 56 -5.39 4.62 -0.78
CA GLY A 56 -6.79 4.73 -0.33
C GLY A 56 -7.64 3.51 -0.70
N LEU A 57 -7.46 2.98 -1.92
CA LEU A 57 -8.12 1.77 -2.38
C LEU A 57 -7.68 0.55 -1.56
N LEU A 58 -6.37 0.37 -1.34
CA LEU A 58 -5.84 -0.75 -0.54
C LEU A 58 -6.37 -0.73 0.90
N ILE A 59 -6.40 0.45 1.55
CA ILE A 59 -6.97 0.60 2.90
C ILE A 59 -8.44 0.18 2.91
N GLY A 60 -9.24 0.67 1.97
CA GLY A 60 -10.67 0.36 1.90
C GLY A 60 -10.95 -1.11 1.57
N MET A 61 -10.17 -1.73 0.68
CA MET A 61 -10.34 -3.12 0.28
C MET A 61 -9.94 -4.11 1.38
N THR A 62 -8.92 -3.77 2.16
CA THR A 62 -8.40 -4.65 3.23
C THR A 62 -9.13 -4.48 4.56
N ASN A 63 -9.85 -3.37 4.74
CA ASN A 63 -10.64 -3.08 5.93
C ASN A 63 -12.03 -2.55 5.53
N PRO A 64 -12.94 -3.43 5.07
CA PRO A 64 -14.22 -3.05 4.48
C PRO A 64 -15.19 -2.38 5.47
N ASP A 65 -14.92 -2.46 6.77
CA ASP A 65 -15.69 -1.81 7.81
C ASP A 65 -15.40 -0.29 7.91
N LEU A 66 -14.35 0.20 7.26
CA LEU A 66 -14.00 1.62 7.26
C LEU A 66 -14.90 2.42 6.32
N SER A 67 -15.44 3.53 6.82
CA SER A 67 -16.05 4.53 5.94
C SER A 67 -14.99 5.24 5.10
N GLN A 68 -15.39 5.89 4.01
CA GLN A 68 -14.47 6.73 3.21
C GLN A 68 -13.78 7.82 4.06
N LYS A 69 -14.48 8.34 5.07
CA LYS A 69 -13.92 9.32 6.01
C LYS A 69 -12.82 8.70 6.87
N ASP A 70 -13.01 7.47 7.31
CA ASP A 70 -12.01 6.74 8.11
C ASP A 70 -10.79 6.36 7.26
N VAL A 71 -10.97 5.98 6.00
CA VAL A 71 -9.86 5.79 5.04
C VAL A 71 -9.02 7.06 4.93
N GLY A 72 -9.67 8.21 4.74
CA GLY A 72 -8.98 9.50 4.71
C GLY A 72 -8.27 9.85 6.02
N GLN A 73 -8.81 9.40 7.16
CA GLN A 73 -8.16 9.56 8.46
C GLN A 73 -6.92 8.68 8.60
N VAL A 74 -6.95 7.43 8.14
CA VAL A 74 -5.76 6.55 8.12
C VAL A 74 -4.62 7.18 7.32
N LEU A 75 -4.92 7.74 6.13
CA LEU A 75 -3.90 8.44 5.32
C LEU A 75 -3.28 9.65 6.05
N LYS A 76 -4.10 10.40 6.80
CA LYS A 76 -3.62 11.52 7.63
C LYS A 76 -2.78 11.05 8.82
N ASP A 77 -3.20 9.97 9.48
CA ASP A 77 -2.52 9.40 10.63
C ASP A 77 -1.17 8.78 10.23
N LEU A 78 -1.08 8.26 9.00
CA LEU A 78 0.17 7.86 8.35
C LEU A 78 1.07 9.05 8.00
N ARG A 79 0.63 10.29 8.26
CA ARG A 79 1.36 11.55 7.99
C ARG A 79 1.55 11.84 6.50
N LEU A 80 0.79 11.23 5.60
CA LEU A 80 1.04 11.33 4.15
C LEU A 80 1.01 12.78 3.64
N PHE A 81 0.21 13.62 4.28
CA PHE A 81 0.03 15.03 3.94
C PHE A 81 0.75 15.99 4.91
N ASP A 82 1.62 15.45 5.78
CA ASP A 82 2.41 16.24 6.73
C ASP A 82 3.74 16.63 6.08
N GLU A 83 3.80 17.82 5.48
CA GLU A 83 5.00 18.35 4.82
C GLU A 83 6.22 18.48 5.77
N SER A 84 5.97 18.49 7.08
CA SER A 84 7.04 18.56 8.09
C SER A 84 7.65 17.19 8.42
N TYR A 85 6.98 16.10 8.02
CA TYR A 85 7.39 14.75 8.36
C TYR A 85 8.48 14.23 7.44
N LYS A 86 9.61 13.82 8.02
CA LYS A 86 10.81 13.40 7.29
C LYS A 86 10.82 11.88 7.10
N TYR A 87 10.12 11.38 6.07
CA TYR A 87 10.08 9.95 5.75
C TYR A 87 11.44 9.32 5.43
N GLN A 88 12.40 10.12 4.95
CA GLN A 88 13.77 9.66 4.68
C GLN A 88 14.49 9.12 5.92
N LYS A 89 13.98 9.38 7.12
CA LYS A 89 14.59 9.00 8.39
C LYS A 89 13.62 8.28 9.34
N ASN A 90 12.34 8.15 8.96
CA ASN A 90 11.30 7.70 9.85
C ASN A 90 10.23 6.91 9.07
N GLU A 91 9.60 5.97 9.76
CA GLU A 91 8.42 5.24 9.29
C GLU A 91 7.19 5.59 10.13
N THR A 92 6.00 5.50 9.53
CA THR A 92 4.73 5.67 10.24
C THR A 92 3.94 4.38 10.23
N LYS A 93 3.36 4.06 11.38
CA LYS A 93 2.50 2.89 11.57
C LYS A 93 1.15 3.33 12.11
N VAL A 94 0.09 2.85 11.50
CA VAL A 94 -1.29 3.03 11.96
C VAL A 94 -1.95 1.66 12.06
N GLU A 95 -2.61 1.38 13.18
CA GLU A 95 -3.42 0.18 13.35
C GLU A 95 -4.88 0.59 13.49
N LYS A 96 -5.74 -0.06 12.70
CA LYS A 96 -7.19 0.17 12.73
C LYS A 96 -7.89 -1.17 12.59
N ASN A 97 -8.77 -1.49 13.53
CA ASN A 97 -9.37 -2.82 13.67
C ASN A 97 -8.27 -3.89 13.73
N THR A 98 -8.33 -4.92 12.89
CA THR A 98 -7.33 -6.00 12.80
C THR A 98 -6.29 -5.76 11.70
N ILE A 99 -6.20 -4.54 11.15
CA ILE A 99 -5.30 -4.22 10.03
C ILE A 99 -4.26 -3.18 10.46
N ARG A 100 -3.02 -3.44 10.11
CA ARG A 100 -1.87 -2.54 10.27
C ARG A 100 -1.48 -1.98 8.91
N TYR A 101 -1.24 -0.68 8.89
CA TYR A 101 -0.71 0.07 7.77
C TYR A 101 0.66 0.62 8.16
N ASN A 102 1.66 0.41 7.32
CA ASN A 102 2.99 1.00 7.48
C ASN A 102 3.34 1.84 6.26
N LEU A 103 4.02 2.97 6.47
CA LEU A 103 4.49 3.83 5.40
C LEU A 103 5.93 4.25 5.69
N LYS A 104 6.82 4.00 4.73
CA LYS A 104 8.22 4.42 4.77
C LYS A 104 8.64 4.96 3.41
N TYR A 105 9.72 5.73 3.38
CA TYR A 105 10.36 6.17 2.15
C TYR A 105 11.78 5.64 2.09
N ASP A 106 12.10 4.96 1.00
CA ASP A 106 13.42 4.46 0.67
C ASP A 106 13.98 5.30 -0.49
N GLN A 107 15.26 5.67 -0.43
CA GLN A 107 15.86 6.55 -1.44
C GLN A 107 16.04 5.87 -2.80
N ASP A 108 16.20 4.54 -2.82
CA ASP A 108 16.42 3.76 -4.03
C ASP A 108 15.10 3.19 -4.58
N ALA A 109 14.16 2.84 -3.70
CA ALA A 109 12.90 2.20 -4.07
C ALA A 109 11.67 3.13 -4.07
N GLY A 110 11.75 4.31 -3.46
CA GLY A 110 10.63 5.26 -3.36
C GLY A 110 9.74 5.03 -2.14
N LEU A 111 8.45 5.37 -2.27
CA LEU A 111 7.46 5.19 -1.21
C LEU A 111 7.10 3.71 -1.08
N ILE A 112 7.19 3.18 0.14
CA ILE A 112 6.79 1.79 0.44
C ILE A 112 5.66 1.84 1.46
N PHE A 113 4.49 1.36 1.03
CA PHE A 113 3.30 1.25 1.85
C PHE A 113 2.97 -0.23 2.03
N SER A 114 2.82 -0.71 3.26
CA SER A 114 2.40 -2.09 3.50
C SER A 114 1.12 -2.19 4.32
N VAL A 115 0.36 -3.24 4.03
CA VAL A 115 -0.87 -3.61 4.72
C VAL A 115 -0.77 -5.04 5.19
N SER A 116 -0.97 -5.27 6.48
CA SER A 116 -0.91 -6.61 7.07
C SER A 116 -1.99 -6.79 8.14
N LYS A 117 -2.37 -8.03 8.43
CA LYS A 117 -3.19 -8.31 9.61
C LYS A 117 -2.38 -8.15 10.90
N VAL A 118 -3.05 -7.72 11.96
CA VAL A 118 -2.55 -7.74 13.34
C VAL A 118 -3.03 -9.03 13.98
N ASN A 119 -2.13 -9.76 14.65
CA ASN A 119 -2.44 -10.99 15.38
C ASN A 119 -3.43 -10.74 16.53
#